data_AF-A0A9P6AXX0-F1
#
_entry.id   AF-A0A9P6AXX0-F1
#
_cell.length_a   1.000
_cell.length_b   1.000
_cell.length_c   1.000
_cell.angle_alpha   90.00
_cell.angle_beta   90.00
_cell.angle_gamma   90.00
#
_symmetry.space_group_name_H-M   'P 1'
#
loop_
_entity.id
_entity.type
_entity.pdbx_description
1 polymer ?
#
loop_
_entity_poly.entity_id
_entity_poly.type
_entity_poly.pdbx_seq_one_letter_code
_entity_poly.pdbx_strand_id
1 'polypeptide(L)'
;LFYAYAKHSTTDWAWRYLIVFVDRGTADEWWRAVLDSVVSGYHRFSNVKRVSPQFYTHNPDVYDGNISKTLNDDKCAKRFLGRVIFTLLNDRDARVFPIIPPVNYTDHISGRAYFIRSTLRPNEYWHYDGKNIVVSSTHHTKFTVSARSANYPRGGDDDLVIIGRDDVVIGVKNTDIFVNTTPIKFAQFDGGFSVGNGGELIHNPLGDGDRWELV
;
A
#
# COMPACT_ATOMS: atom_id res chain seq x y z
N LEU A 1 -11.59 -2.08 -10.07
CA LEU A 1 -10.80 -3.31 -10.25
C LEU A 1 -9.32 -2.94 -10.32
N PHE A 2 -8.49 -3.74 -9.70
CA PHE A 2 -7.04 -3.65 -9.76
C PHE A 2 -6.47 -5.02 -10.14
N TYR A 3 -5.50 -5.03 -11.05
CA TYR A 3 -4.96 -6.27 -11.61
C TYR A 3 -3.47 -6.39 -11.31
N ALA A 4 -3.04 -7.61 -11.02
CA ALA A 4 -1.63 -7.94 -10.85
C ALA A 4 -1.32 -9.31 -11.44
N TYR A 5 -0.05 -9.56 -11.77
CA TYR A 5 0.42 -10.90 -12.05
C TYR A 5 1.12 -11.52 -10.86
N ALA A 6 1.07 -12.84 -10.77
CA ALA A 6 2.02 -13.62 -10.00
C ALA A 6 2.67 -14.70 -10.87
N LYS A 7 3.93 -15.00 -10.60
CA LYS A 7 4.62 -16.14 -11.24
C LYS A 7 5.48 -16.93 -10.26
N HIS A 8 5.87 -18.13 -10.67
CA HIS A 8 6.90 -18.89 -10.00
C HIS A 8 8.20 -18.06 -9.85
N SER A 9 8.84 -18.14 -8.69
CA SER A 9 10.05 -17.34 -8.41
C SER A 9 11.30 -17.93 -9.06
N THR A 10 11.38 -19.25 -9.21
CA THR A 10 12.54 -19.96 -9.79
C THR A 10 12.34 -20.43 -11.23
N THR A 11 11.13 -20.34 -11.78
CA THR A 11 10.81 -20.77 -13.16
C THR A 11 9.90 -19.74 -13.83
N ASP A 12 9.74 -19.84 -15.14
CA ASP A 12 8.88 -18.95 -15.93
C ASP A 12 7.73 -19.69 -16.65
N TRP A 13 7.65 -21.02 -16.50
CA TRP A 13 6.78 -21.86 -17.32
C TRP A 13 5.44 -22.20 -16.66
N ALA A 14 5.38 -22.44 -15.35
CA ALA A 14 4.17 -22.86 -14.64
C ALA A 14 3.77 -21.94 -13.49
N TRP A 15 2.60 -22.22 -12.90
CA TRP A 15 2.09 -21.56 -11.69
C TRP A 15 2.04 -20.03 -11.83
N ARG A 16 1.42 -19.58 -12.91
CA ARG A 16 1.25 -18.17 -13.24
C ARG A 16 -0.19 -17.78 -12.99
N TYR A 17 -0.41 -16.65 -12.36
CA TYR A 17 -1.75 -16.17 -12.05
C TYR A 17 -1.97 -14.75 -12.54
N LEU A 18 -3.17 -14.52 -13.06
CA LEU A 18 -3.77 -13.19 -13.05
C LEU A 18 -4.54 -13.06 -11.73
N ILE A 19 -4.21 -12.04 -10.95
CA ILE A 19 -4.89 -11.69 -9.71
C ILE A 19 -5.78 -10.49 -9.98
N VAL A 20 -7.05 -10.59 -9.60
CA VAL A 20 -8.03 -9.50 -9.73
C VAL A 20 -8.50 -9.12 -8.33
N PHE A 21 -8.36 -7.85 -7.99
CA PHE A 21 -8.83 -7.25 -6.75
C PHE A 21 -9.99 -6.29 -7.06
N VAL A 22 -10.94 -6.14 -6.13
CA VAL A 22 -12.04 -5.17 -6.28
C VAL A 22 -11.51 -3.73 -6.47
N ASP A 23 -10.44 -3.39 -5.75
CA ASP A 23 -9.72 -2.12 -5.81
C ASP A 23 -8.26 -2.31 -5.35
N ARG A 24 -7.47 -1.24 -5.45
CA ARG A 24 -6.06 -1.22 -5.03
C ARG A 24 -5.91 -1.41 -3.52
N GLY A 25 -6.78 -0.77 -2.71
CA GLY A 25 -6.72 -0.86 -1.25
C GLY A 25 -6.83 -2.31 -0.76
N THR A 26 -7.71 -3.08 -1.39
CA THR A 26 -7.87 -4.52 -1.15
C THR A 26 -6.58 -5.30 -1.48
N ALA A 27 -5.86 -4.93 -2.54
CA ALA A 27 -4.59 -5.55 -2.90
C ALA A 27 -3.49 -5.29 -1.85
N ASP A 28 -3.40 -4.05 -1.37
CA ASP A 28 -2.47 -3.66 -0.33
C ASP A 28 -2.82 -4.34 1.02
N GLU A 29 -4.10 -4.39 1.39
CA GLU A 29 -4.59 -5.09 2.59
C GLU A 29 -4.36 -6.60 2.54
N TRP A 30 -4.61 -7.23 1.38
CA TRP A 30 -4.36 -8.66 1.17
C TRP A 30 -2.87 -8.95 1.29
N TRP A 31 -2.00 -8.15 0.65
CA TRP A 31 -0.56 -8.29 0.77
C TRP A 31 -0.09 -8.18 2.24
N ARG A 32 -0.64 -7.20 2.98
CA ARG A 32 -0.34 -7.05 4.41
C ARG A 32 -0.79 -8.24 5.22
N ALA A 33 -1.90 -8.89 4.89
CA ALA A 33 -2.32 -10.13 5.55
C ALA A 33 -1.35 -11.30 5.30
N VAL A 34 -0.85 -11.43 4.06
CA VAL A 34 0.19 -12.42 3.72
C VAL A 34 1.46 -12.15 4.54
N LEU A 35 1.94 -10.91 4.55
CA LEU A 35 3.13 -10.51 5.31
C LEU A 35 2.95 -10.75 6.82
N ASP A 36 1.81 -10.33 7.38
CA ASP A 36 1.52 -10.48 8.81
C ASP A 36 1.48 -11.94 9.24
N SER A 37 0.95 -12.84 8.40
CA SER A 37 0.96 -14.28 8.68
C SER A 37 2.38 -14.80 8.88
N VAL A 38 3.31 -14.39 8.00
CA VAL A 38 4.72 -14.80 8.06
C VAL A 38 5.42 -14.20 9.27
N VAL A 39 5.17 -12.92 9.57
CA VAL A 39 5.73 -12.23 10.75
C VAL A 39 5.23 -12.86 12.04
N SER A 40 3.99 -13.36 12.09
CA SER A 40 3.46 -14.12 13.23
C SER A 40 3.98 -15.56 13.34
N GLY A 41 4.96 -15.96 12.51
CA GLY A 41 5.56 -17.29 12.51
C GLY A 41 4.86 -18.32 11.61
N TYR A 42 3.85 -17.93 10.84
CA TYR A 42 3.19 -18.82 9.89
C TYR A 42 3.92 -18.79 8.52
N HIS A 43 4.95 -19.63 8.39
CA HIS A 43 5.90 -19.56 7.27
C HIS A 43 5.42 -20.16 5.94
N ARG A 44 4.19 -20.69 5.85
CA ARG A 44 3.66 -21.30 4.61
C ARG A 44 3.80 -20.40 3.39
N PHE A 45 3.56 -19.10 3.55
CA PHE A 45 3.62 -18.11 2.47
C PHE A 45 4.86 -17.21 2.53
N SER A 46 5.91 -17.61 3.26
CA SER A 46 7.14 -16.81 3.45
C SER A 46 7.91 -16.50 2.16
N ASN A 47 7.71 -17.34 1.15
CA ASN A 47 8.25 -17.26 -0.20
C ASN A 47 7.38 -16.46 -1.17
N VAL A 48 6.18 -16.02 -0.76
CA VAL A 48 5.37 -15.08 -1.54
C VAL A 48 5.99 -13.69 -1.37
N LYS A 49 6.39 -13.06 -2.48
CA LYS A 49 7.02 -11.74 -2.49
C LYS A 49 6.24 -10.79 -3.38
N ARG A 50 6.02 -9.56 -2.92
CA ARG A 50 5.58 -8.44 -3.74
C ARG A 50 6.81 -7.79 -4.36
N VAL A 51 6.85 -7.72 -5.68
CA VAL A 51 7.93 -7.07 -6.45
C VAL A 51 7.52 -5.64 -6.81
N SER A 52 6.24 -5.45 -7.15
CA SER A 52 5.63 -4.13 -7.38
C SER A 52 4.12 -4.23 -7.08
N PRO A 53 3.36 -3.12 -7.09
CA PRO A 53 1.91 -3.17 -6.91
C PRO A 53 1.20 -4.15 -7.87
N GLN A 54 1.71 -4.32 -9.10
CA GLN A 54 1.10 -5.20 -10.11
C GLN A 54 1.88 -6.49 -10.37
N PHE A 55 2.89 -6.82 -9.55
CA PHE A 55 3.74 -7.99 -9.79
C PHE A 55 4.19 -8.68 -8.49
N TYR A 56 3.90 -9.97 -8.40
CA TYR A 56 4.24 -10.83 -7.28
C TYR A 56 5.01 -12.07 -7.75
N THR A 57 5.76 -12.69 -6.85
CA THR A 57 6.37 -14.00 -7.06
C THR A 57 6.02 -14.95 -5.92
N HIS A 58 6.05 -16.25 -6.20
CA HIS A 58 5.85 -17.29 -5.19
C HIS A 58 6.53 -18.59 -5.61
N ASN A 59 6.62 -19.57 -4.70
CA ASN A 59 7.20 -20.90 -4.98
C ASN A 59 6.37 -22.01 -4.32
N PRO A 60 5.39 -22.63 -5.00
CA PRO A 60 4.59 -23.70 -4.43
C PRO A 60 5.40 -24.89 -3.89
N ASP A 61 6.64 -25.12 -4.33
CA ASP A 61 7.50 -26.21 -3.84
C ASP A 61 8.03 -25.95 -2.42
N VAL A 62 7.97 -24.69 -1.95
CA VAL A 62 8.38 -24.29 -0.61
C VAL A 62 7.15 -24.22 0.29
N TYR A 63 7.07 -25.12 1.27
CA TYR A 63 6.01 -25.19 2.29
C TYR A 63 4.57 -25.28 1.74
N ASP A 64 4.37 -25.74 0.50
CA ASP A 64 3.07 -25.64 -0.20
C ASP A 64 2.55 -24.18 -0.30
N GLY A 65 3.48 -23.23 -0.44
CA GLY A 65 3.27 -21.79 -0.49
C GLY A 65 2.73 -21.28 -1.83
N ASN A 66 1.70 -21.94 -2.37
CA ASN A 66 1.02 -21.47 -3.57
C ASN A 66 0.20 -20.21 -3.25
N ILE A 67 0.49 -19.10 -3.92
CA ILE A 67 -0.11 -17.78 -3.63
C ILE A 67 -1.64 -17.78 -3.71
N SER A 68 -2.22 -18.58 -4.60
CA SER A 68 -3.68 -18.69 -4.75
C SER A 68 -4.35 -19.36 -3.55
N LYS A 69 -3.61 -20.18 -2.78
CA LYS A 69 -4.12 -20.84 -1.56
C LYS A 69 -4.29 -19.88 -0.39
N THR A 70 -3.76 -18.64 -0.47
CA THR A 70 -3.91 -17.63 0.59
C THR A 70 -5.38 -17.33 0.92
N LEU A 71 -6.29 -17.42 -0.07
CA LEU A 71 -7.73 -17.18 0.11
C LEU A 71 -8.49 -18.35 0.76
N ASN A 72 -7.87 -19.53 0.86
CA ASN A 72 -8.47 -20.70 1.51
C ASN A 72 -7.84 -20.97 2.89
N ASP A 73 -6.93 -20.12 3.34
CA ASP A 73 -6.14 -20.33 4.55
C ASP A 73 -6.56 -19.36 5.67
N ASP A 74 -7.14 -19.91 6.74
CA ASP A 74 -7.63 -19.17 7.90
C ASP A 74 -6.53 -18.39 8.64
N LYS A 75 -5.26 -18.81 8.53
CA LYS A 75 -4.12 -18.15 9.18
C LYS A 75 -3.49 -17.05 8.32
N CYS A 76 -3.98 -16.84 7.10
CA CYS A 76 -3.41 -15.89 6.15
C CYS A 76 -4.45 -14.87 5.66
N ALA A 77 -5.21 -15.18 4.62
CA ALA A 77 -6.01 -14.20 3.90
C ALA A 77 -7.41 -14.68 3.49
N LYS A 78 -7.97 -15.70 4.16
CA LYS A 78 -9.33 -16.19 3.87
C LYS A 78 -10.42 -15.12 3.93
N ARG A 79 -10.25 -14.11 4.78
CA ARG A 79 -11.17 -12.96 4.86
C ARG A 79 -11.31 -12.13 3.57
N PHE A 80 -10.43 -12.34 2.59
CA PHE A 80 -10.48 -11.69 1.28
C PHE A 80 -11.23 -12.51 0.22
N LEU A 81 -11.80 -13.67 0.58
CA LEU A 81 -12.66 -14.44 -0.31
C LEU A 81 -13.84 -13.58 -0.80
N GLY A 82 -14.09 -13.58 -2.11
CA GLY A 82 -15.10 -12.73 -2.76
C GLY A 82 -14.62 -11.31 -3.09
N ARG A 83 -13.45 -10.88 -2.61
CA ARG A 83 -12.82 -9.59 -2.96
C ARG A 83 -11.55 -9.73 -3.81
N VAL A 84 -11.01 -10.94 -3.88
CA VAL A 84 -9.81 -11.30 -4.63
C VAL A 84 -10.07 -12.58 -5.41
N ILE A 85 -9.64 -12.61 -6.67
CA ILE A 85 -9.76 -13.77 -7.56
C ILE A 85 -8.37 -14.10 -8.11
N PHE A 86 -8.02 -15.38 -8.07
CA PHE A 86 -6.86 -15.92 -8.77
C PHE A 86 -7.33 -16.72 -9.99
N THR A 87 -6.89 -16.31 -11.17
CA THR A 87 -7.07 -17.09 -12.40
C THR A 87 -5.75 -17.75 -12.74
N LEU A 88 -5.69 -19.08 -12.70
CA LEU A 88 -4.53 -19.83 -13.18
C LEU A 88 -4.42 -19.59 -14.70
N LEU A 89 -3.29 -19.03 -15.10
CA LEU A 89 -2.96 -18.85 -16.52
C LEU A 89 -2.38 -20.16 -17.06
N ASN A 90 -2.49 -20.34 -18.38
CA ASN A 90 -1.82 -21.44 -19.06
C ASN A 90 -0.32 -21.45 -18.74
N ASP A 91 0.34 -22.57 -18.95
CA ASP A 91 1.80 -22.63 -18.94
C ASP A 91 2.39 -21.86 -20.13
N ARG A 92 3.70 -21.54 -20.08
CA ARG A 92 4.38 -20.61 -21.01
C ARG A 92 4.16 -20.91 -22.49
N ASP A 93 3.94 -22.15 -22.86
CA ASP A 93 3.85 -22.57 -24.26
C ASP A 93 2.51 -22.22 -24.93
N ALA A 94 1.56 -21.64 -24.18
CA ALA A 94 0.34 -21.08 -24.74
C ALA A 94 0.54 -19.65 -25.27
N ARG A 95 -0.11 -19.32 -26.39
CA ARG A 95 0.03 -18.02 -27.08
C ARG A 95 -0.74 -16.86 -26.46
N VAL A 96 -1.50 -17.11 -25.39
CA VAL A 96 -2.41 -16.11 -24.79
C VAL A 96 -1.94 -15.79 -23.38
N PHE A 97 -1.40 -14.58 -23.21
CA PHE A 97 -1.13 -13.99 -21.92
C PHE A 97 -1.94 -12.69 -21.83
N PRO A 98 -2.84 -12.53 -20.85
CA PRO A 98 -3.62 -11.30 -20.74
C PRO A 98 -2.65 -10.15 -20.53
N ILE A 99 -2.82 -9.03 -21.22
CA ILE A 99 -2.05 -7.80 -21.00
C ILE A 99 -2.86 -6.92 -20.04
N ILE A 100 -2.35 -6.69 -18.84
CA ILE A 100 -2.95 -5.73 -17.89
C ILE A 100 -2.34 -4.35 -18.18
N PRO A 101 -3.15 -3.28 -18.18
CA PRO A 101 -2.63 -1.93 -18.35
C PRO A 101 -1.70 -1.59 -17.18
N PRO A 102 -0.55 -0.93 -17.44
CA PRO A 102 0.28 -0.41 -16.38
C PRO A 102 -0.51 0.66 -15.64
N VAL A 103 -0.48 0.60 -14.32
CA VAL A 103 -1.12 1.62 -13.49
C VAL A 103 -0.05 2.43 -12.78
N ASN A 104 -0.07 3.73 -13.02
CA ASN A 104 0.87 4.67 -12.42
C ASN A 104 0.38 5.06 -11.02
N TYR A 105 0.47 4.12 -10.09
CA TYR A 105 0.18 4.34 -8.68
C TYR A 105 1.48 4.44 -7.88
N THR A 106 1.56 5.44 -7.02
CA THR A 106 2.60 5.57 -6.01
C THR A 106 2.46 4.46 -4.98
N ASP A 107 3.47 3.62 -4.82
CA ASP A 107 3.48 2.56 -3.82
C ASP A 107 3.66 3.17 -2.42
N HIS A 108 2.69 2.98 -1.53
CA HIS A 108 2.66 3.62 -0.20
C HIS A 108 3.53 2.84 0.78
N ILE A 109 4.84 2.90 0.59
CA ILE A 109 5.82 2.24 1.44
C ILE A 109 6.20 3.14 2.62
N SER A 110 6.26 2.55 3.80
CA SER A 110 6.68 3.18 5.05
C SER A 110 8.10 3.73 4.96
N GLY A 111 8.35 4.88 5.57
CA GLY A 111 9.67 5.53 5.60
C GLY A 111 10.04 6.30 4.34
N ARG A 112 9.27 6.17 3.25
CA ARG A 112 9.50 6.94 2.02
C ARG A 112 8.87 8.32 2.09
N ALA A 113 9.32 9.18 1.19
CA ALA A 113 8.89 10.57 1.12
C ALA A 113 8.03 10.84 -0.11
N TYR A 114 6.90 11.50 0.11
CA TYR A 114 5.85 11.74 -0.87
C TYR A 114 5.51 13.22 -0.92
N PHE A 115 4.99 13.69 -2.06
CA PHE A 115 4.14 14.86 -2.02
C PHE A 115 2.74 14.43 -1.59
N ILE A 116 2.00 15.30 -0.90
CA ILE A 116 0.62 15.02 -0.52
C ILE A 116 -0.26 15.98 -1.30
N ARG A 117 -1.15 15.44 -2.13
CA ARG A 117 -1.94 16.16 -3.14
C ARG A 117 -3.43 16.03 -2.87
N SER A 118 -4.20 17.07 -3.15
CA SER A 118 -5.67 16.96 -3.11
C SER A 118 -6.17 16.08 -4.26
N THR A 119 -7.03 15.12 -3.94
CA THR A 119 -7.66 14.24 -4.95
C THR A 119 -8.73 14.97 -5.77
N LEU A 120 -9.35 16.02 -5.22
CA LEU A 120 -10.35 16.84 -5.90
C LEU A 120 -9.72 17.98 -6.69
N ARG A 121 -8.59 18.51 -6.22
CA ARG A 121 -7.87 19.65 -6.82
C ARG A 121 -6.41 19.27 -7.05
N PRO A 122 -6.06 18.55 -8.14
CA PRO A 122 -4.72 17.99 -8.34
C PRO A 122 -3.57 19.01 -8.46
N ASN A 123 -3.87 20.31 -8.56
CA ASN A 123 -2.86 21.36 -8.51
C ASN A 123 -2.55 21.82 -7.09
N GLU A 124 -3.26 21.33 -6.07
CA GLU A 124 -3.09 21.71 -4.68
C GLU A 124 -2.36 20.62 -3.88
N TYR A 125 -1.34 21.05 -3.14
CA TYR A 125 -0.46 20.19 -2.38
C TYR A 125 -0.26 20.73 -0.96
N TRP A 126 0.15 19.83 -0.08
CA TRP A 126 0.66 20.22 1.23
C TRP A 126 2.02 20.90 1.08
N HIS A 127 2.17 22.01 1.78
CA HIS A 127 3.39 22.80 1.84
C HIS A 127 3.67 23.18 3.29
N TYR A 128 4.92 23.00 3.72
CA TYR A 128 5.40 23.54 4.98
C TYR A 128 5.98 24.94 4.73
N ASP A 129 5.34 25.97 5.26
CA ASP A 129 5.71 27.38 5.05
C ASP A 129 6.80 27.89 6.03
N GLY A 130 7.37 26.98 6.83
CA GLY A 130 8.31 27.30 7.91
C GLY A 130 7.65 27.40 9.30
N LYS A 131 6.32 27.34 9.37
CA LYS A 131 5.59 27.33 10.64
C LYS A 131 4.46 26.31 10.65
N ASN A 132 3.63 26.30 9.62
CA ASN A 132 2.42 25.52 9.50
C ASN A 132 2.45 24.65 8.24
N ILE A 133 1.58 23.63 8.21
CA ILE A 133 1.24 22.94 6.96
C ILE A 133 0.07 23.68 6.34
N VAL A 134 0.25 24.16 5.12
CA VAL A 134 -0.74 24.90 4.34
C VAL A 134 -0.98 24.20 3.01
N VAL A 135 -2.11 24.52 2.39
CA VAL A 135 -2.39 24.11 1.01
C VAL A 135 -1.84 25.16 0.05
N SER A 136 -1.06 24.73 -0.93
CA SER A 136 -0.47 25.60 -1.94
C SER A 136 -0.57 25.00 -3.34
N SER A 137 -0.73 25.86 -4.34
CA SER A 137 -0.71 25.50 -5.76
C SER A 137 0.61 25.82 -6.48
N THR A 138 1.56 26.44 -5.77
CA THR A 138 2.83 26.90 -6.34
C THR A 138 4.04 26.33 -5.61
N HIS A 139 3.87 25.88 -4.36
CA HIS A 139 4.94 25.32 -3.55
C HIS A 139 4.52 23.96 -3.01
N HIS A 140 5.41 22.97 -3.07
CA HIS A 140 5.12 21.62 -2.59
C HIS A 140 6.24 21.18 -1.65
N THR A 141 5.88 20.54 -0.54
CA THR A 141 6.85 19.97 0.40
C THR A 141 6.77 18.44 0.35
N LYS A 142 7.93 17.77 0.38
CA LYS A 142 7.96 16.31 0.56
C LYS A 142 7.83 15.96 2.03
N PHE A 143 7.02 14.96 2.32
CA PHE A 143 6.79 14.45 3.66
C PHE A 143 7.20 12.98 3.74
N THR A 144 8.00 12.63 4.74
CA THR A 144 8.25 11.24 5.09
C THR A 144 7.01 10.69 5.79
N VAL A 145 6.46 9.58 5.32
CA VAL A 145 5.30 8.92 5.93
C VAL A 145 5.72 7.53 6.37
N SER A 146 5.63 7.26 7.67
CA SER A 146 6.07 6.00 8.26
C SER A 146 4.94 5.36 9.08
N ALA A 147 4.72 4.06 8.87
CA ALA A 147 3.87 3.28 9.74
C ALA A 147 4.50 3.18 11.14
N ARG A 148 3.71 3.42 12.17
CA ARG A 148 4.10 3.27 13.56
C ARG A 148 3.78 1.84 13.99
N SER A 149 4.68 0.91 13.71
CA SER A 149 4.52 -0.48 14.15
C SER A 149 5.60 -0.87 15.15
N ALA A 150 5.18 -1.36 16.32
CA ALA A 150 6.07 -1.98 17.29
C ALA A 150 6.49 -3.42 16.91
N ASN A 151 5.83 -4.00 15.89
CA ASN A 151 5.87 -5.44 15.60
C ASN A 151 6.64 -5.81 14.32
N TYR A 152 7.18 -4.84 13.57
CA TYR A 152 8.07 -5.15 12.43
C TYR A 152 9.53 -5.00 12.88
N PRO A 153 10.41 -5.97 12.55
CA PRO A 153 11.82 -5.86 12.89
C PRO A 153 12.41 -4.59 12.25
N ARG A 154 13.09 -3.76 13.04
CA ARG A 154 13.88 -2.63 12.53
C ARG A 154 14.87 -3.16 11.47
N GLY A 155 14.68 -2.72 10.23
CA GLY A 155 15.35 -3.25 9.03
C GLY A 155 14.39 -3.86 7.99
N GLY A 156 13.12 -4.04 8.33
CA GLY A 156 12.03 -4.46 7.43
C GLY A 156 10.96 -3.40 7.18
N ASP A 157 11.16 -2.17 7.66
CA ASP A 157 10.20 -1.07 7.50
C ASP A 157 10.27 -0.42 6.10
N ASP A 158 11.40 -0.53 5.39
CA ASP A 158 11.66 0.15 4.11
C ASP A 158 10.87 -0.40 2.92
N ASP A 159 10.17 -1.53 3.11
CA ASP A 159 9.29 -2.19 2.13
C ASP A 159 7.89 -2.50 2.68
N LEU A 160 7.56 -1.98 3.88
CA LEU A 160 6.24 -2.17 4.48
C LEU A 160 5.21 -1.30 3.77
N VAL A 161 4.24 -1.94 3.13
CA VAL A 161 3.09 -1.25 2.52
C VAL A 161 2.16 -0.72 3.61
N ILE A 162 1.97 0.58 3.67
CA ILE A 162 1.06 1.26 4.58
C ILE A 162 -0.38 1.05 4.10
N ILE A 163 -1.26 0.64 5.01
CA ILE A 163 -2.70 0.46 4.75
C ILE A 163 -3.55 1.26 5.73
N GLY A 164 -4.84 1.44 5.42
CA GLY A 164 -5.73 2.37 6.13
C GLY A 164 -5.78 2.22 7.67
N ARG A 165 -5.61 0.99 8.19
CA ARG A 165 -5.63 0.70 9.63
C ARG A 165 -4.33 1.06 10.37
N ASP A 166 -3.24 1.29 9.65
CA ASP A 166 -1.94 1.58 10.24
C ASP A 166 -1.96 3.00 10.84
N ASP A 167 -1.39 3.13 12.03
CA ASP A 167 -1.05 4.44 12.57
C ASP A 167 0.18 4.96 11.83
N VAL A 168 0.18 6.24 11.46
CA VAL A 168 1.29 6.84 10.73
C VAL A 168 1.85 8.07 11.44
N VAL A 169 3.14 8.28 11.21
CA VAL A 169 3.87 9.49 11.57
C VAL A 169 4.29 10.18 10.29
N ILE A 170 4.01 11.48 10.20
CA ILE A 170 4.32 12.32 9.05
C ILE A 170 5.37 13.34 9.49
N GLY A 171 6.52 13.34 8.81
CA GLY A 171 7.60 14.30 9.02
C GLY A 171 7.89 15.13 7.79
N VAL A 172 8.29 16.39 7.95
CA VAL A 172 8.79 17.21 6.84
C VAL A 172 10.16 16.68 6.44
N LYS A 173 10.33 16.32 5.17
CA LYS A 173 11.57 15.68 4.70
C LYS A 173 12.79 16.56 4.97
N ASN A 174 13.88 15.94 5.41
CA ASN A 174 15.16 16.58 5.76
C ASN A 174 15.08 17.55 6.95
N THR A 175 14.10 17.36 7.85
CA THR A 175 13.96 18.11 9.09
C THR A 175 13.53 17.18 10.21
N ASP A 176 13.63 17.64 11.46
CA ASP A 176 13.10 16.93 12.64
C ASP A 176 11.65 17.35 12.96
N ILE A 177 10.96 17.96 12.01
CA ILE A 177 9.62 18.51 12.20
C ILE A 177 8.58 17.46 11.83
N PHE A 178 7.70 17.17 12.79
CA PHE A 178 6.57 16.27 12.60
C PHE A 178 5.26 17.05 12.45
N VAL A 179 4.44 16.65 11.48
CA VAL A 179 3.11 17.23 11.25
C VAL A 179 2.15 16.82 12.35
N ASN A 180 2.26 15.59 12.83
CA ASN A 180 1.40 15.04 13.88
C ASN A 180 2.22 14.62 15.10
N THR A 181 1.80 15.08 16.28
CA THR A 181 2.37 14.67 17.57
C THR A 181 1.65 13.44 18.15
N THR A 182 0.40 13.23 17.74
CA THR A 182 -0.39 12.03 18.04
C THR A 182 -0.50 11.15 16.80
N PRO A 183 -0.52 9.81 16.97
CA PRO A 183 -0.71 8.90 15.85
C PRO A 183 -2.07 9.15 15.20
N ILE A 184 -2.06 9.27 13.87
CA ILE A 184 -3.25 9.33 13.03
C ILE A 184 -3.33 8.07 12.19
N LYS A 185 -4.52 7.66 11.77
CA LYS A 185 -4.68 6.52 10.87
C LYS A 185 -4.35 6.91 9.45
N PHE A 186 -3.72 6.02 8.68
CA PHE A 186 -3.49 6.27 7.25
C PHE A 186 -4.80 6.51 6.48
N ALA A 187 -5.91 5.89 6.90
CA ALA A 187 -7.23 6.16 6.33
C ALA A 187 -7.68 7.62 6.47
N GLN A 188 -7.10 8.41 7.38
CA GLN A 188 -7.46 9.83 7.55
C GLN A 188 -6.98 10.73 6.41
N PHE A 189 -6.12 10.25 5.51
CA PHE A 189 -5.93 10.95 4.24
C PHE A 189 -7.22 11.03 3.40
N ASP A 190 -8.18 10.11 3.62
CA ASP A 190 -9.50 10.13 3.00
C ASP A 190 -10.52 10.88 3.89
N GLY A 191 -10.38 12.20 4.00
CA GLY A 191 -11.36 13.08 4.66
C GLY A 191 -11.05 13.48 6.10
N GLY A 192 -9.92 13.07 6.66
CA GLY A 192 -9.51 13.43 8.02
C GLY A 192 -8.80 14.79 8.14
N PHE A 193 -8.76 15.60 7.08
CA PHE A 193 -8.09 16.89 7.07
C PHE A 193 -8.94 17.94 6.36
N SER A 194 -9.09 19.12 6.97
CA SER A 194 -9.82 20.25 6.39
C SER A 194 -8.91 21.45 6.23
N VAL A 195 -9.23 22.32 5.27
CA VAL A 195 -8.50 23.58 5.07
C VAL A 195 -9.18 24.68 5.91
N GLY A 196 -8.46 25.20 6.88
CA GLY A 196 -8.90 26.30 7.74
C GLY A 196 -8.86 27.67 7.07
N ASN A 197 -9.36 28.66 7.79
CA ASN A 197 -9.29 30.07 7.38
C ASN A 197 -7.83 30.49 7.25
N GLY A 198 -7.40 30.83 6.02
CA GLY A 198 -5.99 31.17 5.72
C GLY A 198 -5.19 30.06 5.03
N GLY A 199 -5.81 28.92 4.70
CA GLY A 199 -5.17 27.85 3.93
C GLY A 199 -4.41 26.81 4.78
N GLU A 200 -4.41 26.98 6.11
CA GLU A 200 -3.81 26.03 7.05
C GLU A 200 -4.55 24.69 7.02
N LEU A 201 -3.79 23.60 7.06
CA LEU A 201 -4.33 22.26 7.09
C LEU A 201 -4.62 21.85 8.54
N ILE A 202 -5.88 21.58 8.84
CA ILE A 202 -6.38 21.25 10.18
C ILE A 202 -6.79 19.79 10.20
N HIS A 203 -6.36 19.05 11.23
CA HIS A 203 -6.85 17.71 11.47
C HIS A 203 -8.34 17.75 11.83
N ASN A 204 -9.16 17.09 11.03
CA ASN A 204 -10.61 17.01 11.21
C ASN A 204 -11.00 15.59 11.61
N PRO A 205 -11.24 15.32 12.90
CA PRO A 205 -11.55 13.99 13.38
C PRO A 205 -12.94 13.49 12.95
N LEU A 206 -13.81 14.37 12.43
CA LEU A 206 -15.15 14.01 11.97
C LEU A 206 -15.15 13.30 10.61
N GLY A 207 -14.05 13.36 9.85
CA GLY A 207 -13.88 12.59 8.62
C GLY A 207 -14.66 13.12 7.41
N ASP A 208 -15.21 14.33 7.48
CA ASP A 208 -15.94 15.03 6.41
C ASP A 208 -15.10 16.12 5.72
N GLY A 209 -13.77 16.07 5.90
CA GLY A 209 -12.83 16.98 5.28
C GLY A 209 -12.44 16.63 3.85
N ASP A 210 -11.36 17.25 3.39
CA ASP A 210 -10.76 17.05 2.08
C ASP A 210 -10.03 15.70 1.98
N ARG A 211 -10.04 15.15 0.78
CA ARG A 211 -9.36 13.89 0.44
C ARG A 211 -8.01 14.14 -0.19
N TRP A 212 -7.00 13.50 0.35
CA TRP A 212 -5.59 13.67 0.03
C TRP A 212 -4.95 12.33 -0.35
N GLU A 213 -3.95 12.38 -1.22
CA GLU A 213 -3.21 11.19 -1.67
C GLU A 213 -1.70 11.44 -1.64
N LEU A 214 -0.95 10.36 -1.44
CA LEU A 214 0.51 10.37 -1.53
C LEU A 214 0.90 10.16 -2.99
N VAL A 215 1.72 11.08 -3.53
CA VAL A 215 2.24 11.01 -4.91
C VAL A 215 3.76 11.04 -4.96
#